data_AF-A0A835GCF0-F1
#
_entry.id   AF-A0A835GCF0-F1
#
_cell.length_a   1.000
_cell.length_b   1.000
_cell.length_c   1.000
_cell.angle_alpha   90.00
_cell.angle_beta   90.00
_cell.angle_gamma   90.00
#
_symmetry.space_group_name_H-M   'P 1'
#
loop_
_entity.id
_entity.type
_entity.pdbx_description
1 polymer ?
#
loop_
_entity_poly.entity_id
_entity_poly.type
_entity_poly.pdbx_seq_one_letter_code
_entity_poly.pdbx_strand_id
1 'polypeptide(L)'
;MRTLAVLCLLALVYGALAKNKKGDDHKVKIAVYYESLCPDSKRFITTQLAPVWRDFRGVVKVKMVPYGKSTHDKVNGKWQFLCHHGPDECYGNKIQACILKDRSLQDTEKMELVICLMNQSNPDKSLDTCLTQINKESESVKLKRCASSEQGDNLLAAYGDKSDAVQRPLSFVPTIIVNERFDQAVQDEAFTDLKSVVCRVATNKPSIC
;
A
#
# COMPACT_ATOMS: atom_id res chain seq x y z
N MET A 1 62.49 35.90 6.50
CA MET A 1 61.50 36.83 7.09
C MET A 1 60.26 36.87 6.21
N ARG A 2 59.16 36.32 6.75
CA ARG A 2 57.74 36.75 6.62
C ARG A 2 57.07 36.70 5.23
N THR A 3 56.40 35.59 4.89
CA THR A 3 54.95 35.32 5.04
C THR A 3 54.02 36.28 4.32
N LEU A 4 53.30 35.78 3.31
CA LEU A 4 51.86 36.03 3.13
C LEU A 4 51.25 34.86 2.36
N ALA A 5 50.63 33.96 3.14
CA ALA A 5 49.67 32.99 2.66
C ALA A 5 48.36 33.71 2.33
N VAL A 6 47.80 33.50 1.15
CA VAL A 6 46.40 33.81 0.87
C VAL A 6 45.75 32.54 0.34
N LEU A 7 45.24 31.75 1.27
CA LEU A 7 44.28 30.68 1.03
C LEU A 7 42.95 31.33 0.65
N CYS A 8 42.66 31.44 -0.64
CA CYS A 8 41.32 31.76 -1.09
C CYS A 8 40.51 30.46 -1.09
N LEU A 9 39.91 30.16 0.07
CA LEU A 9 38.91 29.11 0.23
C LEU A 9 37.69 29.45 -0.64
N LEU A 10 37.63 28.88 -1.83
CA LEU A 10 36.37 28.78 -2.58
C LEU A 10 35.51 27.73 -1.90
N ALA A 11 34.81 28.15 -0.85
CA ALA A 11 33.76 27.36 -0.24
C ALA A 11 32.68 27.08 -1.28
N LEU A 12 32.52 25.79 -1.59
CA LEU A 12 31.44 25.21 -2.37
C LEU A 12 30.09 25.67 -1.82
N VAL A 13 29.50 26.70 -2.41
CA VAL A 13 28.07 26.98 -2.22
C VAL A 13 27.28 26.07 -3.15
N TYR A 14 27.32 24.77 -2.87
CA TYR A 14 26.23 23.89 -3.29
C TYR A 14 25.04 24.23 -2.40
N GLY A 15 24.25 25.21 -2.82
CA GLY A 15 22.92 25.43 -2.28
C GLY A 15 22.10 24.17 -2.53
N ALA A 16 22.10 23.26 -1.56
CA ALA A 16 21.14 22.18 -1.51
C ALA A 16 19.76 22.84 -1.41
N LEU A 17 19.05 22.92 -2.53
CA LEU A 17 17.62 23.15 -2.55
C LEU A 17 16.99 21.95 -1.84
N ALA A 18 16.91 22.03 -0.52
CA ALA A 18 16.08 21.15 0.28
C ALA A 18 14.64 21.35 -0.22
N LYS A 19 14.16 20.43 -1.07
CA LYS A 19 12.75 20.36 -1.44
C LYS A 19 11.97 20.24 -0.14
N ASN A 20 11.31 21.32 0.24
CA ASN A 20 10.53 21.42 1.46
C ASN A 20 9.36 20.43 1.34
N LYS A 21 9.51 19.23 1.91
CA LYS A 21 8.50 18.16 1.94
C LYS A 21 7.39 18.43 2.97
N LYS A 22 6.97 19.70 3.11
CA LYS A 22 6.06 20.16 4.18
C LYS A 22 4.60 19.70 4.05
N GLY A 23 4.21 19.05 2.95
CA GLY A 23 2.81 18.72 2.67
C GLY A 23 2.30 17.36 3.17
N ASP A 24 3.16 16.49 3.69
CA ASP A 24 2.80 15.08 4.00
C ASP A 24 2.94 14.72 5.48
N ASP A 25 3.57 15.58 6.29
CA ASP A 25 3.82 15.31 7.71
C ASP A 25 2.56 15.44 8.58
N HIS A 26 1.57 16.21 8.11
CA HIS A 26 0.31 16.44 8.84
C HIS A 26 -0.81 15.46 8.46
N LYS A 27 -0.56 14.50 7.55
CA LYS A 27 -1.57 13.53 7.14
C LYS A 27 -1.59 12.33 8.07
N VAL A 28 -2.80 11.83 8.34
CA VAL A 28 -2.96 10.54 9.01
C VAL A 28 -2.49 9.43 8.06
N LYS A 29 -1.42 8.74 8.44
CA LYS A 29 -0.86 7.65 7.63
C LYS A 29 -1.58 6.35 8.00
N ILE A 30 -2.13 5.67 7.01
CA ILE A 30 -2.84 4.39 7.19
C ILE A 30 -2.14 3.36 6.32
N ALA A 31 -1.62 2.29 6.90
CA ALA A 31 -1.16 1.13 6.15
C ALA A 31 -2.11 -0.05 6.41
N VAL A 32 -2.54 -0.71 5.33
CA VAL A 32 -3.48 -1.83 5.39
C VAL A 32 -2.80 -3.06 4.81
N TYR A 33 -2.65 -4.08 5.65
CA TYR A 33 -2.08 -5.38 5.32
C TYR A 33 -3.22 -6.37 5.18
N TYR A 34 -3.39 -6.95 3.99
CA TYR A 34 -4.62 -7.65 3.64
C TYR A 34 -4.38 -8.78 2.65
N GLU A 35 -5.39 -9.62 2.46
CA GLU A 35 -5.40 -10.70 1.48
C GLU A 35 -6.56 -10.53 0.50
N SER A 36 -6.35 -10.87 -0.77
CA SER A 36 -7.35 -10.65 -1.80
C SER A 36 -8.62 -11.50 -1.60
N LEU A 37 -8.51 -12.72 -1.04
CA LEU A 37 -9.68 -13.59 -0.86
C LEU A 37 -10.25 -13.59 0.56
N CYS A 38 -9.59 -12.95 1.52
CA CYS A 38 -10.08 -12.83 2.90
C CYS A 38 -11.37 -11.99 2.96
N PRO A 39 -12.50 -12.52 3.45
CA PRO A 39 -13.77 -11.78 3.55
C PRO A 39 -13.68 -10.53 4.43
N ASP A 40 -12.95 -10.58 5.54
CA ASP A 40 -12.77 -9.44 6.44
C ASP A 40 -11.93 -8.34 5.78
N SER A 41 -10.91 -8.71 5.00
CA SER A 41 -10.10 -7.77 4.22
C SER A 41 -10.96 -7.06 3.17
N LYS A 42 -11.78 -7.81 2.44
CA LYS A 42 -12.73 -7.27 1.45
C LYS A 42 -13.70 -6.31 2.10
N ARG A 43 -14.36 -6.73 3.19
CA ARG A 43 -15.33 -5.91 3.93
C ARG A 43 -14.69 -4.61 4.41
N PHE A 44 -13.56 -4.68 5.09
CA PHE A 44 -12.88 -3.48 5.59
C PHE A 44 -12.50 -2.52 4.47
N ILE A 45 -11.91 -3.02 3.37
CA ILE A 45 -11.47 -2.15 2.27
C ILE A 45 -12.66 -1.45 1.63
N THR A 46 -13.79 -2.14 1.44
CA THR A 46 -14.95 -1.57 0.75
C THR A 46 -15.82 -0.71 1.65
N THR A 47 -15.99 -1.06 2.93
CA THR A 47 -16.95 -0.37 3.82
C THR A 47 -16.30 0.64 4.77
N GLN A 48 -15.02 0.48 5.12
CA GLN A 48 -14.31 1.40 6.02
C GLN A 48 -13.28 2.24 5.26
N LEU A 49 -12.35 1.60 4.55
CA LEU A 49 -11.23 2.30 3.92
C LEU A 49 -11.65 3.15 2.73
N ALA A 50 -12.46 2.60 1.81
CA ALA A 50 -12.87 3.32 0.60
C ALA A 50 -13.58 4.66 0.89
N PRO A 51 -14.60 4.75 1.77
CA PRO A 51 -15.21 6.05 2.08
C PRO A 51 -14.21 6.99 2.77
N VAL A 52 -13.42 6.51 3.74
CA VAL A 52 -12.40 7.34 4.40
C VAL A 52 -11.39 7.90 3.39
N TRP A 53 -10.88 7.07 2.47
CA TRP A 53 -9.91 7.53 1.48
C TRP A 53 -10.50 8.55 0.49
N ARG A 54 -11.79 8.40 0.11
CA ARG A 54 -12.48 9.33 -0.80
C ARG A 54 -12.88 10.63 -0.12
N ASP A 55 -13.39 10.57 1.10
CA ASP A 55 -13.97 11.71 1.81
C ASP A 55 -12.92 12.54 2.56
N PHE A 56 -11.79 11.92 2.93
CA PHE A 56 -10.68 12.57 3.66
C PHE A 56 -9.50 12.91 2.73
N ARG A 57 -9.79 13.23 1.46
CA ARG A 57 -8.77 13.63 0.48
C ARG A 57 -7.90 14.75 1.03
N GLY A 58 -6.59 14.55 1.00
CA GLY A 58 -5.62 15.52 1.52
C GLY A 58 -5.34 15.42 3.03
N VAL A 59 -6.15 14.67 3.78
CA VAL A 59 -5.97 14.44 5.23
C VAL A 59 -5.35 13.08 5.50
N VAL A 60 -5.68 12.07 4.69
CA VAL A 60 -5.14 10.72 4.85
C VAL A 60 -4.09 10.40 3.78
N LYS A 61 -3.12 9.56 4.15
CA LYS A 61 -2.20 8.91 3.22
C LYS A 61 -2.27 7.40 3.42
N VAL A 62 -2.76 6.70 2.40
CA VAL A 62 -3.00 5.26 2.47
C VAL A 62 -1.88 4.48 1.77
N LYS A 63 -1.45 3.39 2.40
CA LYS A 63 -0.51 2.40 1.85
C LYS A 63 -1.16 1.03 1.88
N MET A 64 -1.29 0.42 0.71
CA MET A 64 -1.84 -0.93 0.55
C MET A 64 -0.70 -1.97 0.53
N VAL A 65 -0.90 -3.08 1.25
CA VAL A 65 0.05 -4.20 1.36
C VAL A 65 -0.69 -5.55 1.12
N PRO A 66 -0.85 -5.97 -0.16
CA PRO A 66 -1.47 -7.24 -0.50
C PRO A 66 -0.50 -8.40 -0.28
N TYR A 67 -0.69 -9.14 0.81
CA TYR A 67 0.10 -10.33 1.17
C TYR A 67 -0.55 -11.11 2.31
N GLY A 68 -0.87 -10.40 3.39
CA GLY A 68 -1.55 -10.91 4.58
C GLY A 68 -0.78 -11.98 5.35
N LYS A 69 -1.43 -13.11 5.64
CA LYS A 69 -0.88 -14.22 6.44
C LYS A 69 -0.13 -15.25 5.59
N SER A 70 0.13 -14.93 4.32
CA SER A 70 0.91 -15.78 3.43
C SER A 70 2.32 -16.01 3.97
N THR A 71 3.00 -17.06 3.51
CA THR A 71 4.45 -17.23 3.70
C THR A 71 5.16 -17.30 2.35
N HIS A 72 6.45 -17.00 2.35
CA HIS A 72 7.27 -17.06 1.14
C HIS A 72 8.71 -17.46 1.44
N ASP A 73 9.27 -18.29 0.56
CA ASP A 73 10.64 -18.80 0.66
C ASP A 73 11.25 -18.93 -0.74
N LYS A 74 12.60 -18.85 -0.84
CA LYS A 74 13.31 -19.17 -2.08
C LYS A 74 13.64 -20.65 -2.13
N VAL A 75 13.09 -21.34 -3.12
CA VAL A 75 13.44 -22.74 -3.44
C VAL A 75 14.06 -22.77 -4.82
N ASN A 76 15.31 -23.25 -4.91
CA ASN A 76 16.08 -23.29 -6.17
C ASN A 76 16.13 -21.94 -6.90
N GLY A 77 16.29 -20.85 -6.13
CA GLY A 77 16.37 -19.49 -6.65
C GLY A 77 15.03 -18.85 -7.05
N LYS A 78 13.91 -19.57 -6.95
CA LYS A 78 12.57 -19.06 -7.26
C LYS A 78 11.73 -18.89 -5.99
N TRP A 79 10.91 -17.86 -5.96
CA TRP A 79 9.95 -17.68 -4.88
C TRP A 79 8.86 -18.74 -4.92
N GLN A 80 8.55 -19.30 -3.76
CA GLN A 80 7.37 -20.12 -3.51
C GLN A 80 6.51 -19.40 -2.49
N PHE A 81 5.20 -19.39 -2.70
CA PHE A 81 4.23 -18.73 -1.83
C PHE A 81 3.21 -19.73 -1.32
N LEU A 82 2.90 -19.67 -0.03
CA LEU A 82 1.76 -20.35 0.56
C LEU A 82 0.78 -19.29 1.06
N CYS A 83 -0.29 -19.07 0.31
CA CYS A 83 -1.37 -18.14 0.71
C CYS A 83 -2.48 -18.88 1.46
N HIS A 84 -3.14 -18.17 2.35
CA HIS A 84 -4.13 -18.71 3.29
C HIS A 84 -5.35 -19.32 2.56
N HIS A 85 -5.80 -18.67 1.48
CA HIS A 85 -6.90 -19.13 0.63
C HIS A 85 -6.42 -19.74 -0.69
N GLY A 86 -5.20 -20.28 -0.72
CA GLY A 86 -4.68 -21.04 -1.86
C GLY A 86 -4.12 -20.19 -3.01
N PRO A 87 -3.83 -20.81 -4.17
CA PRO A 87 -3.09 -20.17 -5.26
C PRO A 87 -3.83 -19.00 -5.93
N ASP A 88 -5.17 -19.03 -5.96
CA ASP A 88 -5.99 -17.93 -6.51
C ASP A 88 -5.79 -16.64 -5.68
N GLU A 89 -5.65 -16.75 -4.36
CA GLU A 89 -5.28 -15.61 -3.51
C GLU A 89 -3.88 -15.11 -3.79
N CYS A 90 -2.90 -15.99 -3.97
CA CYS A 90 -1.56 -15.57 -4.34
C CYS A 90 -1.58 -14.79 -5.66
N TYR A 91 -2.33 -15.25 -6.66
CA TYR A 91 -2.48 -14.55 -7.93
C TYR A 91 -3.21 -13.21 -7.76
N GLY A 92 -4.31 -13.16 -7.00
CA GLY A 92 -5.03 -11.93 -6.68
C GLY A 92 -4.16 -10.90 -5.95
N ASN A 93 -3.36 -11.33 -4.98
CA ASN A 93 -2.37 -10.50 -4.29
C ASN A 93 -1.31 -9.96 -5.26
N LYS A 94 -0.78 -10.79 -6.17
CA LYS A 94 0.18 -10.35 -7.21
C LYS A 94 -0.42 -9.33 -8.17
N ILE A 95 -1.67 -9.51 -8.61
CA ILE A 95 -2.37 -8.54 -9.47
C ILE A 95 -2.42 -7.17 -8.80
N GLN A 96 -2.83 -7.13 -7.53
CA GLN A 96 -2.89 -5.88 -6.77
C GLN A 96 -1.50 -5.29 -6.50
N ALA A 97 -0.50 -6.14 -6.22
CA ALA A 97 0.89 -5.72 -6.09
C ALA A 97 1.42 -5.06 -7.38
N CYS A 98 1.12 -5.65 -8.54
CA CYS A 98 1.46 -5.13 -9.86
C CYS A 98 0.78 -3.78 -10.13
N ILE A 99 -0.53 -3.65 -9.84
CA ILE A 99 -1.25 -2.36 -9.94
C ILE A 99 -0.57 -1.29 -9.11
N LEU A 100 -0.30 -1.57 -7.83
CA LEU A 100 0.29 -0.60 -6.89
C LEU A 100 1.70 -0.15 -7.30
N LYS A 101 2.40 -0.96 -8.11
CA LYS A 101 3.78 -0.70 -8.57
C LYS A 101 3.88 -0.23 -10.00
N ASP A 102 2.78 -0.24 -10.74
CA ASP A 102 2.74 0.25 -12.10
C ASP A 102 3.02 1.76 -12.15
N ARG A 103 3.81 2.19 -13.13
CA ARG A 103 4.19 3.60 -13.31
C ARG A 103 3.30 4.34 -14.31
N SER A 104 2.52 3.63 -15.13
CA SER A 104 1.54 4.26 -16.03
C SER A 104 0.24 4.63 -15.33
N LEU A 105 -0.04 4.01 -14.17
CA LEU A 105 -1.22 4.30 -13.36
C LEU A 105 -0.94 5.41 -12.34
N GLN A 106 -1.89 6.34 -12.24
CA GLN A 106 -1.92 7.35 -11.17
C GLN A 106 -2.29 6.70 -9.84
N ASP A 107 -1.90 7.32 -8.72
CA ASP A 107 -2.20 6.77 -7.38
C ASP A 107 -3.71 6.65 -7.13
N THR A 108 -4.52 7.53 -7.71
CA THR A 108 -5.99 7.44 -7.67
C THR A 108 -6.51 6.24 -8.44
N GLU A 109 -6.02 6.00 -9.65
CA GLU A 109 -6.39 4.84 -10.48
C GLU A 109 -6.01 3.53 -9.79
N LYS A 110 -4.83 3.47 -9.16
CA LYS A 110 -4.39 2.29 -8.39
C LYS A 110 -5.33 1.98 -7.23
N MET A 111 -5.68 3.01 -6.45
CA MET A 111 -6.58 2.85 -5.31
C MET A 111 -7.97 2.43 -5.76
N GLU A 112 -8.53 3.05 -6.80
CA GLU A 112 -9.84 2.68 -7.33
C GLU A 112 -9.86 1.26 -7.90
N LEU A 113 -8.79 0.82 -8.57
CA LEU A 113 -8.66 -0.58 -9.02
C LEU A 113 -8.62 -1.56 -7.85
N VAL A 114 -7.83 -1.28 -6.81
CA VAL A 114 -7.77 -2.13 -5.61
C VAL A 114 -9.13 -2.19 -4.92
N ILE A 115 -9.80 -1.05 -4.73
CA ILE A 115 -11.15 -0.99 -4.14
C ILE A 115 -12.14 -1.79 -4.98
N CYS A 116 -12.14 -1.62 -6.31
CA CYS A 116 -12.99 -2.38 -7.20
C CYS A 116 -12.73 -3.88 -7.07
N LEU A 117 -11.47 -4.32 -7.14
CA LEU A 117 -11.10 -5.73 -7.04
C LEU A 117 -11.55 -6.34 -5.71
N MET A 118 -11.33 -5.65 -4.59
CA MET A 118 -11.76 -6.11 -3.27
C MET A 118 -13.29 -6.15 -3.11
N ASN A 119 -14.04 -5.46 -3.97
CA ASN A 119 -15.49 -5.52 -4.04
C ASN A 119 -16.02 -6.67 -4.93
N GLN A 120 -15.17 -7.39 -5.64
CA GLN A 120 -15.58 -8.50 -6.51
C GLN A 120 -15.68 -9.80 -5.74
N SER A 121 -16.54 -10.73 -6.18
CA SER A 121 -16.57 -12.09 -5.61
C SER A 121 -15.24 -12.81 -5.80
N ASN A 122 -14.63 -12.68 -6.99
CA ASN A 122 -13.38 -13.34 -7.38
C ASN A 122 -12.33 -12.30 -7.85
N PRO A 123 -11.64 -11.61 -6.93
CA PRO A 123 -10.67 -10.55 -7.27
C PRO A 123 -9.55 -11.01 -8.20
N ASP A 124 -9.17 -12.28 -8.16
CA ASP A 124 -8.18 -12.93 -9.03
C ASP A 124 -8.61 -12.98 -10.51
N LYS A 125 -9.92 -12.93 -10.80
CA LYS A 125 -10.49 -13.05 -12.15
C LYS A 125 -11.12 -11.75 -12.67
N SER A 126 -11.23 -10.71 -11.83
CA SER A 126 -12.02 -9.51 -12.13
C SER A 126 -11.23 -8.27 -12.55
N LEU A 127 -9.95 -8.43 -12.92
CA LEU A 127 -9.12 -7.29 -13.35
C LEU A 127 -9.74 -6.53 -14.54
N ASP A 128 -10.23 -7.24 -15.56
CA ASP A 128 -10.78 -6.59 -16.76
C ASP A 128 -12.04 -5.78 -16.43
N THR A 129 -12.92 -6.32 -15.59
CA THR A 129 -14.09 -5.63 -15.07
C THR A 129 -13.71 -4.31 -14.40
N CYS A 130 -12.68 -4.33 -13.55
CA CYS A 130 -12.25 -3.14 -12.82
C CYS A 130 -11.50 -2.13 -13.70
N LEU A 131 -10.75 -2.59 -14.71
CA LEU A 131 -10.10 -1.71 -15.67
C LEU A 131 -11.12 -0.96 -16.54
N THR A 132 -12.21 -1.63 -16.95
CA THR A 132 -13.29 -0.96 -17.70
C THR A 132 -13.95 0.15 -16.89
N GLN A 133 -14.13 -0.02 -15.58
CA GLN A 133 -14.71 1.04 -14.74
C GLN A 133 -13.90 2.34 -14.71
N ILE A 134 -12.61 2.28 -15.03
CA ILE A 134 -11.71 3.45 -15.05
C ILE A 134 -11.16 3.75 -16.45
N ASN A 135 -11.69 3.13 -17.51
CA ASN A 135 -11.25 3.29 -18.91
C ASN A 135 -9.74 2.99 -19.10
N LYS A 136 -9.25 1.88 -18.55
CA LYS A 136 -7.85 1.42 -18.61
C LYS A 136 -7.68 0.00 -19.14
N GLU A 137 -8.59 -0.47 -19.99
CA GLU A 137 -8.59 -1.82 -20.54
C GLU A 137 -7.28 -2.21 -21.23
N SER A 138 -6.60 -1.22 -21.85
CA SER A 138 -5.29 -1.42 -22.48
C SER A 138 -4.20 -1.92 -21.52
N GLU A 139 -4.38 -1.74 -20.21
CA GLU A 139 -3.43 -2.15 -19.18
C GLU A 139 -3.56 -3.64 -18.78
N SER A 140 -4.65 -4.31 -19.17
CA SER A 140 -4.99 -5.68 -18.73
C SER A 140 -3.87 -6.68 -19.00
N VAL A 141 -3.43 -6.78 -20.26
CA VAL A 141 -2.42 -7.75 -20.69
C VAL A 141 -1.10 -7.53 -19.93
N LYS A 142 -0.70 -6.28 -19.75
CA LYS A 142 0.53 -5.91 -19.03
C LYS A 142 0.45 -6.32 -17.55
N LEU A 143 -0.66 -6.02 -16.88
CA LEU A 143 -0.84 -6.31 -15.45
C LEU A 143 -0.94 -7.82 -15.18
N LYS A 144 -1.68 -8.57 -16.00
CA LYS A 144 -1.73 -10.04 -15.93
C LYS A 144 -0.35 -10.66 -16.16
N ARG A 145 0.39 -10.16 -17.17
CA ARG A 145 1.77 -10.61 -17.43
C ARG A 145 2.68 -10.35 -16.23
N CYS A 146 2.58 -9.17 -15.60
CA CYS A 146 3.32 -8.86 -14.38
C CYS A 146 3.02 -9.90 -13.30
N ALA A 147 1.74 -10.17 -13.01
CA ALA A 147 1.34 -11.10 -11.95
C ALA A 147 1.77 -12.56 -12.20
N SER A 148 1.87 -12.97 -13.46
CA SER A 148 2.32 -14.31 -13.85
C SER A 148 3.83 -14.44 -14.08
N SER A 149 4.61 -13.40 -13.75
CA SER A 149 6.06 -13.36 -13.99
C SER A 149 6.86 -13.24 -12.69
N GLU A 150 8.18 -13.41 -12.80
CA GLU A 150 9.11 -13.17 -11.69
C GLU A 150 9.01 -11.75 -11.12
N GLN A 151 8.57 -10.77 -11.92
CA GLN A 151 8.28 -9.43 -11.42
C GLN A 151 7.16 -9.48 -10.36
N GLY A 152 6.05 -10.16 -10.65
CA GLY A 152 4.95 -10.33 -9.70
C GLY A 152 5.37 -11.09 -8.45
N ASP A 153 6.20 -12.12 -8.60
CA ASP A 153 6.76 -12.87 -7.48
C ASP A 153 7.64 -11.99 -6.58
N ASN A 154 8.58 -11.26 -7.17
CA ASN A 154 9.45 -10.33 -6.42
C ASN A 154 8.64 -9.24 -5.72
N LEU A 155 7.57 -8.76 -6.34
CA LEU A 155 6.67 -7.78 -5.72
C LEU A 155 5.90 -8.38 -4.54
N LEU A 156 5.36 -9.59 -4.67
CA LEU A 156 4.64 -10.26 -3.59
C LEU A 156 5.58 -10.56 -2.41
N ALA A 157 6.79 -11.06 -2.66
CA ALA A 157 7.81 -11.27 -1.64
C ALA A 157 8.16 -9.97 -0.91
N ALA A 158 8.36 -8.86 -1.63
CA ALA A 158 8.63 -7.56 -1.02
C ALA A 158 7.46 -6.99 -0.19
N TYR A 159 6.21 -7.42 -0.45
CA TYR A 159 5.08 -7.15 0.45
C TYR A 159 5.02 -8.14 1.62
N GLY A 160 5.52 -9.36 1.44
CA GLY A 160 5.78 -10.33 2.49
C GLY A 160 6.77 -9.80 3.53
N ASP A 161 7.94 -9.32 3.10
CA ASP A 161 8.94 -8.71 3.99
C ASP A 161 8.36 -7.55 4.82
N LYS A 162 7.44 -6.78 4.24
CA LYS A 162 6.76 -5.70 4.96
C LYS A 162 5.77 -6.22 6.00
N SER A 163 5.09 -7.32 5.70
CA SER A 163 4.13 -7.96 6.61
C SER A 163 4.89 -8.60 7.77
N ASP A 164 5.99 -9.29 7.48
CA ASP A 164 6.88 -9.90 8.46
C ASP A 164 7.50 -8.89 9.43
N ALA A 165 7.80 -7.67 8.94
CA ALA A 165 8.27 -6.57 9.78
C ALA A 165 7.22 -6.04 10.77
N VAL A 166 5.94 -6.37 10.58
CA VAL A 166 4.88 -6.11 11.55
C VAL A 166 4.75 -7.31 12.49
N GLN A 167 4.52 -8.49 11.92
CA GLN A 167 4.45 -9.78 12.63
C GLN A 167 4.57 -10.91 11.60
N ARG A 168 5.39 -11.93 11.89
CA ARG A 168 5.60 -13.10 11.00
C ARG A 168 5.05 -14.40 11.62
N PRO A 169 4.00 -15.01 11.06
CA PRO A 169 2.99 -14.39 10.18
C PRO A 169 2.09 -13.42 10.95
N LEU A 170 1.33 -12.58 10.25
CA LEU A 170 0.29 -11.76 10.85
C LEU A 170 -0.74 -12.67 11.57
N SER A 171 -1.16 -12.29 12.77
CA SER A 171 -2.19 -13.04 13.50
C SER A 171 -3.59 -12.88 12.89
N PHE A 172 -3.89 -11.68 12.36
CA PHE A 172 -5.18 -11.30 11.79
C PHE A 172 -5.01 -10.44 10.53
N VAL A 173 -5.97 -10.55 9.60
CA VAL A 173 -6.08 -9.66 8.44
C VAL A 173 -7.53 -9.19 8.27
N PRO A 174 -7.77 -7.91 7.94
CA PRO A 174 -6.77 -6.90 7.64
C PRO A 174 -6.07 -6.42 8.92
N THR A 175 -4.76 -6.20 8.85
CA THR A 175 -3.99 -5.48 9.88
C THR A 175 -3.87 -4.02 9.46
N ILE A 176 -4.37 -3.10 10.28
CA ILE A 176 -4.37 -1.65 10.09
C ILE A 176 -3.29 -1.04 10.99
N ILE A 177 -2.39 -0.28 10.38
CA ILE A 177 -1.38 0.52 11.09
C ILE A 177 -1.70 1.99 10.87
N VAL A 178 -1.85 2.73 11.96
CA VAL A 178 -2.11 4.17 11.95
C VAL A 178 -0.88 4.91 12.44
N ASN A 179 -0.44 5.94 11.71
CA ASN A 179 0.74 6.73 11.99
C ASN A 179 2.00 5.89 12.27
N GLU A 180 2.20 4.87 11.43
CA GLU A 180 3.41 4.03 11.38
C GLU A 180 3.67 3.18 12.65
N ARG A 181 2.71 3.11 13.58
CA ARG A 181 2.80 2.30 14.81
C ARG A 181 1.63 1.32 14.88
N PHE A 182 1.94 0.03 15.03
CA PHE A 182 0.93 -0.97 15.36
C PHE A 182 0.55 -0.84 16.86
N ASP A 183 -0.74 -0.79 17.12
CA ASP A 183 -1.33 -0.74 18.46
C ASP A 183 -2.67 -1.50 18.39
N GLN A 184 -2.82 -2.54 19.22
CA GLN A 184 -3.96 -3.45 19.13
C GLN A 184 -5.29 -2.74 19.37
N ALA A 185 -5.36 -1.80 20.32
CA ALA A 185 -6.61 -1.08 20.60
C ALA A 185 -7.00 -0.17 19.43
N VAL A 186 -6.01 0.49 18.81
CA VAL A 186 -6.25 1.31 17.61
C VAL A 186 -6.65 0.44 16.42
N GLN A 187 -6.04 -0.73 16.26
CA GLN A 187 -6.40 -1.72 15.23
C GLN A 187 -7.86 -2.17 15.38
N ASP A 188 -8.27 -2.57 16.58
CA ASP A 188 -9.62 -3.11 16.84
C ASP A 188 -10.70 -2.04 16.58
N GLU A 189 -10.44 -0.80 16.98
CA GLU A 189 -11.32 0.33 16.69
C GLU A 189 -11.30 0.69 15.21
N ALA A 190 -10.13 0.77 14.58
CA ALA A 190 -10.03 1.13 13.16
C ALA A 190 -10.74 0.10 12.27
N PHE A 191 -10.71 -1.19 12.64
CA PHE A 191 -11.42 -2.24 11.93
C PHE A 191 -12.94 -2.07 11.94
N THR A 192 -13.49 -1.46 12.99
CA THR A 192 -14.95 -1.27 13.18
C THR A 192 -15.43 0.13 12.78
N ASP A 193 -14.62 1.16 13.06
CA ASP A 193 -14.89 2.57 12.77
C ASP A 193 -13.58 3.32 12.45
N LEU A 194 -13.08 3.14 11.23
CA LEU A 194 -11.87 3.81 10.76
C LEU A 194 -12.01 5.34 10.77
N LYS A 195 -13.21 5.85 10.49
CA LYS A 195 -13.50 7.28 10.44
C LYS A 195 -13.23 7.92 11.80
N SER A 196 -13.76 7.33 12.88
CA SER A 196 -13.55 7.83 14.24
C SER A 196 -12.07 7.86 14.62
N VAL A 197 -11.31 6.82 14.27
CA VAL A 197 -9.85 6.79 14.50
C VAL A 197 -9.15 7.93 13.75
N VAL A 198 -9.45 8.12 12.46
CA VAL A 198 -8.86 9.20 11.66
C VAL A 198 -9.19 10.58 12.26
N CYS A 199 -10.44 10.80 12.63
CA CYS A 199 -10.88 12.06 13.24
C CYS A 199 -10.22 12.35 14.59
N ARG A 200 -9.95 11.32 15.38
CA ARG A 200 -9.25 11.45 16.66
C ARG A 200 -7.79 11.83 16.49
N VAL A 201 -7.10 11.22 15.53
CA VAL A 201 -5.63 11.35 15.40
C VAL A 201 -5.19 12.42 14.41
N ALA A 202 -6.10 12.97 13.60
CA ALA A 202 -5.79 14.04 12.67
C ALA A 202 -5.39 15.33 13.42
N THR A 203 -4.20 15.86 13.11
CA THR A 203 -3.73 17.14 13.68
C THR A 203 -4.62 18.30 13.24
N ASN A 204 -5.01 18.32 11.96
CA ASN A 204 -5.99 19.26 11.41
C ASN A 204 -7.31 18.53 11.22
N LYS A 205 -8.23 18.68 12.18
CA LYS A 205 -9.52 17.98 12.15
C LYS A 205 -10.34 18.42 10.92
N PRO A 206 -10.65 17.50 10.00
CA PRO A 206 -11.55 17.77 8.88
C PRO A 206 -12.96 18.10 9.38
N SER A 207 -13.71 18.93 8.67
CA SER A 207 -15.12 19.24 9.00
C SER A 207 -16.09 18.06 8.86
N ILE A 208 -15.63 16.96 8.26
CA ILE A 208 -16.39 15.70 8.15
C ILE A 208 -16.27 14.83 9.41
N CYS A 209 -15.35 15.21 10.31
CA CYS A 209 -15.40 14.90 11.72
C CYS A 209 -16.36 15.89 12.39
#